data_AF-A0A7Z9WC86-F1
#
_entry.id   AF-A0A7Z9WC86-F1
#
_cell.length_a   1.000
_cell.length_b   1.000
_cell.length_c   1.000
_cell.angle_alpha   90.00
_cell.angle_beta   90.00
_cell.angle_gamma   90.00
#
_symmetry.space_group_name_H-M   'P 1'
#
loop_
_entity.id
_entity.type
_entity.pdbx_description
1 polymer ?
#
loop_
_entity_poly.entity_id
_entity_poly.type
_entity_poly.pdbx_seq_one_letter_code
_entity_poly.pdbx_strand_id
1 'polypeptide(L)' 'MAEKEALVEALMKTKGNQSRAAKLLGISRVTVWNRMKKYGIDLKRIPVSR' A
#
# COMPACT_ATOMS: atom_id res chain seq x y z
N MET A 1 8.42 -10.79 7.11
CA MET A 1 7.35 -10.10 6.37
C MET A 1 7.93 -9.60 5.06
N ALA A 2 7.34 -9.98 3.93
CA ALA A 2 7.79 -9.51 2.63
C ALA A 2 7.39 -8.03 2.43
N GLU A 3 8.22 -7.24 1.76
CA GLU A 3 7.98 -5.82 1.44
C GLU A 3 6.61 -5.59 0.76
N LYS A 4 6.14 -6.57 -0.03
CA LYS A 4 4.83 -6.60 -0.66
C LYS A 4 3.68 -6.73 0.35
N GLU A 5 3.82 -7.61 1.34
CA GLU A 5 2.77 -7.86 2.36
C GLU A 5 2.55 -6.62 3.22
N ALA A 6 3.64 -6.02 3.70
CA ALA A 6 3.58 -4.78 4.50
C ALA A 6 2.91 -3.64 3.71
N LEU A 7 3.20 -3.55 2.41
CA LEU A 7 2.55 -2.57 1.54
C LEU A 7 1.04 -2.82 1.40
N VAL A 8 0.64 -4.06 1.14
CA VAL A 8 -0.77 -4.43 1.01
C VAL A 8 -1.52 -4.16 2.32
N GLU A 9 -0.95 -4.56 3.45
CA GLU A 9 -1.54 -4.33 4.77
C GLU A 9 -1.70 -2.84 5.09
N ALA A 10 -0.66 -2.03 4.83
CA ALA A 10 -0.73 -0.59 5.02
C ALA A 10 -1.79 0.06 4.13
N LEU A 11 -1.89 -0.37 2.86
CA LEU A 11 -2.93 0.11 1.94
C LEU A 11 -4.34 -0.32 2.38
N MET A 12 -4.51 -1.54 2.91
CA MET A 12 -5.80 -1.99 3.48
C MET A 12 -6.19 -1.14 4.69
N LYS A 13 -5.27 -0.97 5.65
CA LYS A 13 -5.48 -0.16 6.87
C LYS A 13 -5.85 1.29 6.56
N THR A 14 -5.37 1.82 5.43
CA THR A 14 -5.62 3.20 5.02
C THR A 14 -6.70 3.34 3.94
N LYS A 15 -7.42 2.25 3.62
CA LYS A 15 -8.46 2.22 2.58
C LYS A 15 -7.96 2.75 1.24
N GLY A 16 -6.74 2.35 0.85
CA GLY A 16 -6.08 2.75 -0.39
C GLY A 16 -5.41 4.12 -0.38
N ASN A 17 -5.41 4.83 0.75
CA ASN A 17 -4.73 6.13 0.84
C ASN A 17 -3.20 5.93 0.89
N GLN A 18 -2.55 6.13 -0.25
CA GLN A 18 -1.11 5.97 -0.44
C GLN A 18 -0.29 6.88 0.49
N SER A 19 -0.72 8.12 0.71
CA SER A 19 -0.01 9.06 1.58
C SER A 19 -0.05 8.62 3.04
N ARG A 20 -1.18 8.07 3.50
CA ARG A 20 -1.28 7.49 4.85
C ARG A 20 -0.52 6.17 4.95
N ALA A 21 -0.55 5.33 3.92
CA ALA A 21 0.20 4.07 3.90
C ALA A 21 1.71 4.33 3.95
N ALA A 22 2.17 5.35 3.23
CA ALA A 22 3.55 5.82 3.26
C ALA A 22 3.97 6.25 4.68
N LYS A 23 3.13 7.01 5.39
CA LYS A 23 3.36 7.39 6.79
C LYS A 23 3.43 6.18 7.73
N LEU A 24 2.53 5.20 7.57
CA LEU A 24 2.55 3.97 8.38
C LEU A 24 3.82 3.14 8.17
N LEU A 25 4.33 3.12 6.94
CA LEU A 25 5.52 2.35 6.56
C LEU A 25 6.83 3.12 6.73
N GLY A 26 6.79 4.40 7.12
CA GLY A 26 7.99 5.24 7.26
C GLY A 26 8.72 5.51 5.93
N ILE A 27 8.00 5.50 4.80
CA ILE A 27 8.56 5.70 3.46
C ILE A 27 7.90 6.86 2.72
N SER A 28 8.46 7.23 1.57
CA SER A 28 7.84 8.23 0.70
C SER A 28 6.60 7.68 -0.03
N ARG A 29 5.65 8.56 -0.36
CA ARG A 29 4.51 8.23 -1.23
C ARG A 29 4.96 7.72 -2.60
N VAL A 30 6.06 8.25 -3.14
CA VAL A 30 6.62 7.81 -4.43
C VAL A 30 7.10 6.37 -4.34
N THR A 31 7.72 5.98 -3.21
CA THR A 31 8.12 4.59 -2.93
C THR A 31 6.91 3.67 -2.89
N VAL A 32 5.80 4.08 -2.26
CA VAL A 32 4.53 3.33 -2.27
C VAL A 32 4.07 3.10 -3.71
N TRP A 33 4.01 4.15 -4.53
CA TRP A 33 3.58 4.03 -5.94
C TRP A 33 4.49 3.12 -6.77
N ASN A 34 5.82 3.26 -6.63
CA ASN A 34 6.80 2.42 -7.31
C ASN A 34 6.63 0.93 -6.93
N ARG A 35 6.46 0.63 -5.63
CA ARG A 35 6.21 -0.73 -5.16
C ARG A 35 4.87 -1.28 -5.62
N MET A 36 3.82 -0.45 -5.65
CA MET A 36 2.52 -0.85 -6.20
C MET A 36 2.65 -1.26 -7.67
N LYS A 37 3.37 -0.47 -8.48
CA LYS A 37 3.68 -0.84 -9.87
C LYS A 37 4.52 -2.12 -9.97
N LYS A 38 5.60 -2.22 -9.19
CA LYS A 38 6.51 -3.38 -9.16
C LYS A 38 5.77 -4.68 -8.84
N TYR A 39 4.83 -4.64 -7.91
CA TYR A 39 4.09 -5.83 -7.45
C TYR A 39 2.72 -6.01 -8.10
N GLY A 40 2.34 -5.15 -9.04
CA GLY A 40 1.04 -5.21 -9.72
C GLY A 40 -0.16 -5.01 -8.77
N ILE A 41 0.00 -4.19 -7.73
CA ILE A 41 -1.08 -3.93 -6.75
C ILE A 41 -2.04 -2.88 -7.32
N ASP A 42 -3.28 -3.31 -7.56
CA ASP A 42 -4.39 -2.45 -7.95
C ASP A 42 -5.26 -2.14 -6.73
N LEU A 43 -5.41 -0.85 -6.39
CA LEU A 43 -6.26 -0.38 -5.29
C LEU A 43 -7.73 -0.79 -5.45
N LYS A 44 -8.22 -0.95 -6.68
CA LYS A 44 -9.59 -1.38 -6.94
C LYS A 44 -9.84 -2.84 -6.55
N ARG A 45 -8.77 -3.64 -6.47
CA ARG A 45 -8.79 -5.06 -6.11
C ARG A 45 -8.44 -5.30 -4.65
N ILE A 46 -8.08 -4.26 -3.88
CA ILE A 46 -7.84 -4.42 -2.46
C ILE A 46 -9.20 -4.56 -1.78
N PRO A 47 -9.52 -5.72 -1.16
CA PRO A 47 -10.73 -5.86 -0.39
C PRO A 47 -10.63 -4.93 0.82
N VAL A 48 -11.29 -3.77 0.73
CA VAL A 48 -11.59 -2.95 1.91
C VAL A 48 -12.61 -3.73 2.71
N SER A 49 -12.21 -4.26 3.88
CA SER A 49 -13.19 -4.86 4.79
C SER A 49 -14.23 -3.78 5.11
N ARG A 50 -15.49 -4.04 4.74
CA ARG A 50 -16.63 -3.26 5.23
C ARG A 50 -16.75 -3.46 6.74
#